data_AF-A0A7D7QG51-F1
#
_entry.id   AF-A0A7D7QG51-F1
#
_cell.length_a   1.000
_cell.length_b   1.000
_cell.length_c   1.000
_cell.angle_alpha   90.00
_cell.angle_beta   90.00
_cell.angle_gamma   90.00
#
_symmetry.space_group_name_H-M   'P 1'
#
loop_
_entity.id
_entity.type
_entity.pdbx_description
1 polymer ?
#
loop_
_entity_poly.entity_id
_entity_poly.type
_entity_poly.pdbx_seq_one_letter_code
_entity_poly.pdbx_strand_id
1 'polypeptide(L)'
;MGFTSWWHWAIVAVVLLILFGSKKLPDAARGLGQSLRIFKSEVKEMQKDDKPAADPAPTDPAQRELPAVDTTKPGTQPDADVKKSA
;
A
#
# COMPACT_ATOMS: atom_id res chain seq x y z
N MET A 1 -31.41 25.75 10.28
CA MET A 1 -30.80 24.77 11.20
C MET A 1 -30.22 23.63 10.38
N GLY A 2 -29.12 23.87 9.71
CA GLY A 2 -28.55 22.90 8.79
C GLY A 2 -27.16 23.37 8.44
N PHE A 3 -26.23 22.42 8.34
CA PHE A 3 -24.92 22.68 7.79
C PHE A 3 -24.02 23.51 8.72
N THR A 4 -23.86 23.12 9.99
CA THR A 4 -22.68 23.49 10.81
C THR A 4 -21.45 22.83 10.19
N SER A 5 -21.09 23.48 9.09
CA SER A 5 -19.90 23.50 8.28
C SER A 5 -19.01 22.29 8.39
N TRP A 6 -18.68 21.77 7.21
CA TRP A 6 -17.41 21.11 6.89
C TRP A 6 -16.19 21.58 7.72
N TRP A 7 -16.17 22.85 8.12
CA TRP A 7 -15.22 23.44 9.07
C TRP A 7 -15.12 22.70 10.42
N HIS A 8 -16.22 22.21 10.97
CA HIS A 8 -16.24 21.45 12.22
C HIS A 8 -15.51 20.11 12.06
N TRP A 9 -15.72 19.42 10.94
CA TRP A 9 -14.98 18.18 10.62
C TRP A 9 -13.47 18.44 10.47
N ALA A 10 -13.08 19.58 9.87
CA ALA A 10 -11.68 19.98 9.80
C ALA A 10 -11.07 20.20 11.20
N ILE A 11 -11.80 20.86 12.11
CA ILE A 11 -11.36 21.06 13.50
C ILE A 11 -11.20 19.71 14.22
N VAL A 12 -12.17 18.80 14.09
CA VAL A 12 -12.09 17.46 14.69
C VAL A 12 -10.86 16.70 14.17
N ALA A 13 -10.60 16.72 12.86
CA ALA A 13 -9.42 16.09 12.28
C ALA A 13 -8.10 16.67 12.81
N VAL A 14 -8.02 17.99 12.98
CA VAL A 14 -6.85 18.67 13.57
C VAL A 14 -6.65 18.25 15.02
N VAL A 15 -7.70 18.22 15.83
CA VAL A 15 -7.63 17.76 17.23
C VAL A 15 -7.18 16.29 17.31
N LEU A 16 -7.69 15.44 16.42
CA LEU A 16 -7.29 14.03 16.34
C LEU A 16 -5.81 13.88 15.95
N LEU A 17 -5.32 14.68 15.01
CA LEU A 17 -3.90 14.71 14.63
C LEU A 17 -3.00 15.19 15.77
N ILE A 18 -3.45 16.14 16.59
CA ILE A 18 -2.69 16.62 17.75
C ILE A 18 -2.64 15.55 18.85
N LEU A 19 -3.76 14.88 19.12
CA LEU A 19 -3.86 13.88 20.21
C LEU A 19 -3.19 12.55 19.85
N PHE A 20 -3.39 12.06 18.62
CA PHE A 20 -2.80 10.81 18.15
C PHE A 20 -1.41 11.00 17.53
N GLY A 21 -1.10 12.21 17.05
CA GLY A 21 0.15 12.52 16.35
C GLY A 21 0.09 12.22 14.84
N SER A 22 0.87 12.97 14.07
CA SER A 22 0.92 12.90 12.59
C SER A 22 1.36 11.55 12.02
N LYS A 23 2.06 10.71 12.81
CA LYS A 23 2.50 9.37 12.38
C LYS A 23 1.50 8.26 12.67
N LYS A 24 0.63 8.39 13.68
CA LYS A 24 -0.25 7.29 14.11
C LYS A 24 -1.58 7.24 13.37
N LEU A 25 -2.11 8.40 12.97
CA LEU A 25 -3.32 8.49 12.15
C LEU A 25 -3.16 7.82 10.77
N PRO A 26 -2.11 8.12 9.96
CA PRO A 26 -1.92 7.46 8.68
C PRO A 26 -1.51 5.99 8.82
N ASP A 27 -0.77 5.63 9.87
CA ASP A 27 -0.35 4.25 10.14
C ASP A 27 -1.55 3.36 10.52
N ALA A 28 -2.41 3.83 11.43
CA ALA A 28 -3.65 3.16 11.78
C ALA A 28 -4.64 3.11 10.59
N ALA A 29 -4.76 4.21 9.82
CA ALA A 29 -5.59 4.23 8.63
C ALA A 29 -5.08 3.26 7.54
N ARG A 30 -3.76 3.09 7.40
CA ARG A 30 -3.18 2.08 6.50
C ARG A 30 -3.47 0.66 6.96
N GLY A 31 -3.30 0.37 8.24
CA GLY A 31 -3.64 -0.96 8.80
C GLY A 31 -5.13 -1.30 8.66
N LEU A 32 -6.01 -0.36 9.04
CA LEU A 32 -7.46 -0.51 8.91
C LEU A 32 -7.90 -0.57 7.44
N GLY A 33 -7.29 0.24 6.57
CA GLY A 33 -7.56 0.26 5.14
C GLY A 33 -7.18 -1.05 4.45
N GLN A 34 -6.07 -1.69 4.86
CA GLN A 34 -5.66 -2.98 4.34
C GLN A 34 -6.64 -4.09 4.75
N SER A 35 -7.08 -4.12 6.01
CA SER A 35 -8.12 -5.06 6.48
C SER A 35 -9.46 -4.86 5.76
N LEU A 36 -9.89 -3.61 5.61
CA LEU A 36 -11.11 -3.27 4.87
C LEU A 36 -10.99 -3.61 3.38
N ARG A 37 -9.81 -3.50 2.76
CA ARG A 37 -9.59 -3.86 1.36
C ARG A 37 -9.74 -5.37 1.14
N ILE A 38 -9.21 -6.19 2.04
CA ILE A 38 -9.37 -7.65 1.99
C ILE A 38 -10.85 -8.00 2.11
N PHE A 39 -11.51 -7.48 3.14
CA PHE A 39 -12.95 -7.69 3.34
C PHE A 39 -13.79 -7.19 2.15
N LYS A 40 -13.47 -6.03 1.59
CA LYS A 40 -14.14 -5.47 0.41
C LYS A 40 -13.96 -6.36 -0.82
N SER A 41 -12.79 -6.99 -0.96
CA SER A 41 -12.48 -7.89 -2.07
C SER A 41 -13.26 -9.19 -1.93
N GLU A 42 -13.26 -9.80 -0.75
CA GLU A 42 -14.06 -11.00 -0.45
C GLU A 42 -15.57 -10.74 -0.65
N VAL A 43 -16.08 -9.62 -0.13
CA VAL A 43 -17.48 -9.23 -0.33
C VAL A 43 -17.78 -8.90 -1.80
N LYS A 44 -16.84 -8.33 -2.54
CA LYS A 44 -17.05 -8.02 -3.97
C LYS A 44 -17.04 -9.29 -4.82
N GLU A 45 -16.24 -10.29 -4.48
CA GLU A 45 -16.26 -11.60 -5.15
C GLU A 45 -17.60 -12.30 -4.91
N MET A 46 -18.11 -12.30 -3.66
CA MET A 46 -19.46 -12.80 -3.36
C MET A 46 -20.56 -12.07 -4.15
N GLN A 47 -20.42 -10.77 -4.36
CA GLN A 47 -21.39 -9.95 -5.12
C GLN A 47 -21.20 -10.07 -6.65
N LYS A 48 -20.04 -10.53 -7.13
CA LYS A 48 -19.73 -10.77 -8.55
C LYS A 48 -20.26 -12.13 -9.01
N ASP A 49 -20.33 -13.13 -8.14
CA ASP A 49 -20.98 -14.41 -8.46
C ASP A 49 -22.46 -14.24 -8.86
N ASP A 50 -23.10 -13.12 -8.50
CA ASP A 50 -24.47 -12.77 -8.89
C ASP A 50 -24.59 -11.87 -10.15
N LYS A 51 -23.51 -11.34 -10.76
CA LYS A 51 -23.57 -10.47 -11.97
C LYS A 51 -22.30 -10.45 -12.84
N PRO A 52 -22.39 -10.46 -14.20
CA PRO A 52 -21.23 -10.48 -15.08
C PRO A 52 -20.41 -9.18 -15.00
N ALA A 53 -19.09 -9.36 -14.95
CA ALA A 53 -18.09 -8.40 -14.50
C ALA A 53 -17.77 -7.24 -15.48
N ALA A 54 -17.40 -6.09 -14.88
CA ALA A 54 -16.53 -5.09 -15.48
C ALA A 54 -15.56 -4.58 -14.40
N ASP A 55 -14.29 -4.98 -14.47
CA ASP A 55 -13.22 -4.54 -13.56
C ASP A 55 -12.34 -3.46 -14.21
N PRO A 56 -12.06 -2.34 -13.52
CA PRO A 56 -10.83 -1.60 -13.69
C PRO A 56 -9.77 -2.14 -12.69
N ALA A 57 -8.65 -2.61 -13.23
CA ALA A 57 -7.49 -3.08 -12.46
C ALA A 57 -6.92 -1.95 -11.57
N PRO A 58 -6.71 -2.16 -10.26
CA PRO A 58 -6.03 -1.18 -9.41
C PRO A 58 -4.53 -1.15 -9.74
N THR A 59 -4.07 -0.01 -10.26
CA THR A 59 -2.65 0.32 -10.37
C THR A 59 -2.05 0.45 -8.97
N ASP A 60 -1.05 -0.36 -8.68
CA ASP A 60 -0.25 -0.30 -7.46
C ASP A 60 0.69 0.92 -7.51
N PRO A 61 0.66 1.84 -6.53
CA PRO A 61 1.53 3.02 -6.53
C PRO A 61 2.93 2.75 -5.94
N ALA A 62 3.34 1.51 -5.66
CA ALA A 62 4.67 1.21 -5.11
C ALA A 62 5.75 0.97 -6.17
N GLN A 63 5.42 0.92 -7.47
CA GLN A 63 6.41 0.81 -8.54
C GLN A 63 6.79 2.20 -9.09
N ARG A 64 7.28 3.07 -8.21
CA ARG A 64 8.05 4.25 -8.60
C ARG A 64 9.25 4.43 -7.67
N GLU A 65 10.05 3.38 -7.56
CA GLU A 65 11.44 3.52 -7.15
C GLU A 65 12.31 3.17 -8.36
N LEU A 66 13.13 4.13 -8.76
CA LEU A 66 13.86 4.19 -10.02
C LEU A 66 14.99 3.15 -10.05
N PRO A 67 15.41 2.65 -11.23
CA PRO A 67 16.67 1.92 -11.35
C PRO A 67 17.81 2.89 -11.02
N ALA A 68 18.31 2.84 -9.79
CA ALA A 68 19.52 3.53 -9.39
C ALA A 68 20.72 2.82 -10.06
N VAL A 69 21.07 3.36 -11.22
CA VAL A 69 22.43 3.61 -11.73
C VAL A 69 23.55 2.78 -11.10
N ASP A 70 24.18 1.99 -11.96
CA ASP A 70 25.55 1.49 -11.89
C ASP A 70 26.45 2.27 -10.93
N THR A 71 26.79 1.65 -9.80
CA THR A 71 28.04 1.97 -9.10
C THR A 71 28.92 0.74 -9.16
N THR A 72 29.91 0.83 -10.04
CA THR A 72 31.07 -0.03 -10.20
C THR A 72 31.64 -0.44 -8.83
N LYS A 73 31.52 -1.72 -8.48
CA LYS A 73 32.49 -2.40 -7.62
C LYS A 73 33.12 -3.53 -8.42
N PRO A 74 34.37 -3.36 -8.89
CA PRO A 74 35.10 -4.40 -9.58
C PRO A 74 35.55 -5.44 -8.54
N GLY A 75 35.32 -6.72 -8.81
CA GLY A 75 35.81 -7.79 -7.94
C GLY A 75 35.05 -9.10 -8.07
N THR A 76 35.43 -9.88 -9.10
CA THR A 76 35.37 -11.35 -9.11
C THR A 76 34.00 -11.97 -9.39
N GLN A 77 33.60 -11.90 -10.66
CA GLN A 77 32.84 -12.95 -11.34
C GLN A 77 33.80 -14.13 -11.67
N PRO A 78 33.33 -15.25 -12.26
CA PRO A 78 33.30 -16.59 -11.69
C PRO A 78 34.19 -17.58 -12.47
N ASP A 79 34.93 -18.47 -11.81
CA ASP A 79 35.56 -19.58 -12.56
C ASP A 79 35.86 -20.79 -11.67
N ALA A 80 35.80 -21.96 -12.29
CA ALA A 80 36.02 -23.32 -11.76
C ALA A 80 34.87 -23.87 -10.88
N ASP A 81 33.96 -24.73 -11.37
CA ASP A 81 34.21 -25.94 -12.16
C ASP A 81 35.51 -26.65 -11.78
N VAL A 82 35.53 -27.34 -10.63
CA VAL A 82 36.37 -28.53 -10.41
C VAL A 82 35.65 -29.49 -9.45
N LYS A 83 35.10 -30.57 -10.04
CA LYS A 83 35.08 -31.96 -9.52
C LYS A 83 34.67 -32.17 -8.06
N LYS A 84 33.53 -32.80 -7.73
CA LYS A 84 33.16 -34.18 -8.13
C LYS A 84 34.40 -35.06 -8.36
N SER A 85 35.06 -35.45 -7.26
CA SER A 85 35.79 -36.73 -7.08
C SER A 85 36.88 -36.58 -6.01
N ALA A 86 36.57 -36.99 -4.78
CA ALA A 86 37.46 -37.70 -3.87
C ALA A 86 36.59 -38.40 -2.82
#